data_AF-A0A3L7V3N5-F1
#
_entry.id   AF-A0A3L7V3N5-F1
#
_cell.length_a   1.000
_cell.length_b   1.000
_cell.length_c   1.000
_cell.angle_alpha   90.00
_cell.angle_beta   90.00
_cell.angle_gamma   90.00
#
_symmetry.space_group_name_H-M   'P 1'
#
loop_
_entity.id
_entity.type
_entity.pdbx_description
1 polymer ?
#
loop_
_entity_poly.entity_id
_entity_poly.type
_entity_poly.pdbx_seq_one_letter_code
_entity_poly.pdbx_strand_id
1 'polypeptide(L)'
;MSFPQSAVLRRIAVALVTALSSVSPAPARELLTFEGSVPVSVRARSQLDFWKPQESVTDSGPKPEGRAVRLRGETGGGFAVNTTSLVIDWRQVESVGLWLHRSADEAKEHPTVELVLRLSEEDQKASFWRRIEVSHVGWQKLVLPLEWFVWSDGRMPRWEKVKFVGVQLRDPGVVTLDTVWAEPSAQLRDEFPATESLTKLAFPKLDPSNLRTLETRDVQLVTNVKSLELERLATHLGLVSQRLHRELPFLSKPSRGALLFVFQERAEYQRFAPRIARQLNSHLDPPEAGGYTLQGISSSWWDEKQGSLRPVYTHEFVHGYLSRTLPLSTTGDWVQEGLAAHIQLEFHPQENLSQLVREGLKSSSTPFAELCSGRPINTSRYWQAATLWRMFLGQPSYQSKLKELLERLAAANSTDLGPHLEPLWGTNFDKLTADWRAFCEQQFRRDE
;
A
#
# COMPACT_ATOMS: atom_id res chain seq x y z
N MET A 1 -45.26 -12.18 -22.89
CA MET A 1 -44.08 -13.06 -22.69
C MET A 1 -43.54 -12.82 -21.29
N SER A 2 -43.79 -13.74 -20.38
CA SER A 2 -43.40 -13.65 -18.96
C SER A 2 -42.05 -14.32 -18.74
N PHE A 3 -41.12 -13.61 -18.09
CA PHE A 3 -39.89 -14.22 -17.57
C PHE A 3 -40.12 -14.70 -16.14
N PRO A 4 -39.70 -15.93 -15.76
CA PRO A 4 -39.92 -16.43 -14.42
C PRO A 4 -38.88 -15.85 -13.45
N GLN A 5 -39.37 -15.57 -12.24
CA GLN A 5 -38.69 -14.96 -11.12
C GLN A 5 -37.59 -15.85 -10.52
N SER A 6 -36.57 -15.16 -10.02
CA SER A 6 -35.43 -15.67 -9.26
C SER A 6 -35.82 -16.39 -7.96
N ALA A 7 -35.54 -17.69 -7.86
CA ALA A 7 -35.70 -18.45 -6.60
C ALA A 7 -34.57 -19.45 -6.29
N VAL A 8 -33.45 -19.45 -7.04
CA VAL A 8 -32.40 -20.50 -6.89
C VAL A 8 -31.14 -20.04 -6.13
N LEU A 9 -30.92 -18.75 -5.89
CA LEU A 9 -29.63 -18.26 -5.35
C LEU A 9 -29.51 -18.18 -3.82
N ARG A 10 -30.52 -18.58 -3.03
CA ARG A 10 -30.46 -18.48 -1.55
C ARG A 10 -30.11 -19.78 -0.80
N ARG A 11 -29.88 -20.92 -1.47
CA ARG A 11 -29.63 -22.21 -0.78
C ARG A 11 -28.18 -22.74 -0.84
N ILE A 12 -27.26 -22.08 -1.53
CA ILE A 12 -25.86 -22.52 -1.62
C ILE A 12 -24.95 -21.86 -0.54
N ALA A 13 -25.37 -20.73 0.04
CA ALA A 13 -24.53 -19.98 0.99
C ALA A 13 -24.47 -20.56 2.42
N VAL A 14 -25.37 -21.49 2.81
CA VAL A 14 -25.45 -21.98 4.20
C VAL A 14 -24.82 -23.37 4.40
N ALA A 15 -24.62 -24.14 3.32
CA ALA A 15 -24.13 -25.52 3.41
C ALA A 15 -22.59 -25.66 3.40
N LEU A 16 -21.83 -24.59 3.10
CA LEU A 16 -20.35 -24.63 3.06
C LEU A 16 -19.67 -24.18 4.36
N VAL A 17 -20.40 -23.59 5.31
CA VAL A 17 -19.82 -23.04 6.55
C VAL A 17 -19.59 -24.12 7.61
N THR A 18 -20.26 -25.26 7.54
CA THR A 18 -20.23 -26.28 8.61
C THR A 18 -19.17 -27.37 8.43
N ALA A 19 -18.44 -27.41 7.30
CA ALA A 19 -17.46 -28.47 7.01
C ALA A 19 -15.98 -28.08 7.24
N LEU A 20 -15.68 -26.87 7.72
CA LEU A 20 -14.31 -26.42 8.01
C LEU A 20 -13.91 -26.46 9.50
N SER A 21 -14.71 -27.14 10.33
CA SER A 21 -14.39 -27.28 11.75
C SER A 21 -13.38 -28.41 11.97
N SER A 22 -12.22 -28.06 12.53
CA SER A 22 -11.20 -28.93 13.17
C SER A 22 -9.93 -29.34 12.39
N VAL A 23 -9.41 -28.49 11.49
CA VAL A 23 -7.95 -28.52 11.27
C VAL A 23 -7.32 -27.75 12.42
N SER A 24 -6.63 -28.45 13.34
CA SER A 24 -5.84 -27.77 14.37
C SER A 24 -4.87 -26.82 13.67
N PRO A 25 -4.78 -25.55 14.08
CA PRO A 25 -3.85 -24.62 13.47
C PRO A 25 -2.44 -25.22 13.57
N ALA A 26 -1.67 -25.11 12.48
CA ALA A 26 -0.27 -25.52 12.51
C ALA A 26 0.42 -24.83 13.70
N PRO A 27 1.40 -25.47 14.37
CA PRO A 27 2.12 -24.82 15.44
C PRO A 27 2.84 -23.57 14.93
N ALA A 28 2.98 -22.56 15.79
CA ALA A 28 3.82 -21.40 15.51
C ALA A 28 5.21 -21.85 15.06
N ARG A 29 5.72 -21.24 14.00
CA ARG A 29 7.03 -21.59 13.44
C ARG A 29 8.04 -20.58 13.89
N GLU A 30 9.06 -21.06 14.57
CA GLU A 30 10.19 -20.25 14.96
C GLU A 30 10.95 -19.72 13.72
N LEU A 31 11.22 -18.42 13.69
CA LEU A 31 11.96 -17.76 12.62
C LEU A 31 13.40 -17.55 13.04
N LEU A 32 13.65 -17.01 14.22
CA LEU A 32 14.99 -16.69 14.68
C LEU A 32 15.18 -17.19 16.11
N THR A 33 16.03 -18.20 16.25
CA THR A 33 16.82 -18.43 17.46
C THR A 33 18.22 -17.87 17.22
N PHE A 34 18.73 -17.09 18.16
CA PHE A 34 20.11 -16.63 18.08
C PHE A 34 21.05 -17.73 18.62
N GLU A 35 20.99 -18.91 18.02
CA GLU A 35 22.05 -19.92 18.13
C GLU A 35 23.18 -19.56 17.14
N GLY A 36 24.44 -19.82 17.53
CA GLY A 36 25.67 -19.33 16.90
C GLY A 36 25.96 -19.75 15.45
N SER A 37 24.96 -20.07 14.65
CA SER A 37 25.05 -20.47 13.24
C SER A 37 24.19 -19.65 12.28
N VAL A 38 23.28 -18.79 12.76
CA VAL A 38 22.48 -17.95 11.86
C VAL A 38 23.34 -16.79 11.35
N PRO A 39 23.60 -16.66 10.03
CA PRO A 39 24.38 -15.56 9.50
C PRO A 39 23.60 -14.24 9.66
N VAL A 40 24.04 -13.42 10.61
CA VAL A 40 23.50 -12.08 10.85
C VAL A 40 24.35 -11.04 10.13
N SER A 41 23.70 -10.20 9.32
CA SER A 41 24.33 -9.02 8.74
C SER A 41 24.09 -7.81 9.65
N VAL A 42 25.11 -7.43 10.42
CA VAL A 42 25.06 -6.26 11.30
C VAL A 42 25.15 -4.98 10.46
N ARG A 43 24.25 -4.03 10.71
CA ARG A 43 24.31 -2.72 10.06
C ARG A 43 25.36 -1.83 10.74
N ALA A 44 25.91 -0.89 10.00
CA ALA A 44 26.79 0.13 10.56
C ALA A 44 26.17 0.79 11.81
N ARG A 45 27.02 1.25 12.74
CA ARG A 45 26.62 1.93 14.00
C ARG A 45 25.83 1.05 14.97
N SER A 46 26.07 -0.25 14.93
CA SER A 46 25.41 -1.23 15.80
C SER A 46 26.43 -2.18 16.38
N GLN A 47 26.21 -2.55 17.63
CA GLN A 47 26.86 -3.67 18.29
C GLN A 47 25.78 -4.71 18.61
N LEU A 48 26.08 -5.97 18.30
CA LEU A 48 25.27 -7.12 18.68
C LEU A 48 26.05 -7.95 19.67
N ASP A 49 25.50 -8.10 20.88
CA ASP A 49 26.06 -8.99 21.89
C ASP A 49 25.06 -10.11 22.16
N PHE A 50 25.52 -11.37 22.14
CA PHE A 50 24.70 -12.49 22.60
C PHE A 50 24.54 -12.38 24.11
N TRP A 51 23.29 -12.45 24.57
CA TRP A 51 22.93 -12.24 25.96
C TRP A 51 22.09 -13.38 26.51
N LYS A 52 22.46 -13.85 27.70
CA LYS A 52 21.70 -14.85 28.45
C LYS A 52 21.01 -14.17 29.64
N PRO A 53 19.68 -14.07 29.66
CA PRO A 53 18.93 -13.50 30.76
C PRO A 53 19.01 -14.41 31.99
N GLN A 54 19.01 -13.82 33.18
CA GLN A 54 18.83 -14.55 34.44
C GLN A 54 17.36 -14.57 34.92
N GLU A 55 16.49 -13.79 34.27
CA GLU A 55 15.09 -13.62 34.67
C GLU A 55 14.17 -14.66 34.01
N SER A 56 13.30 -15.29 34.79
CA SER A 56 12.29 -16.24 34.30
C SER A 56 10.99 -15.53 33.92
N VAL A 57 10.39 -15.90 32.78
CA VAL A 57 9.09 -15.35 32.32
C VAL A 57 7.95 -16.33 32.56
N THR A 58 6.83 -15.84 33.10
CA THR A 58 5.59 -16.60 33.36
C THR A 58 4.51 -16.27 32.31
N ASP A 59 4.73 -16.63 31.05
CA ASP A 59 3.74 -16.48 29.97
C ASP A 59 3.47 -17.83 29.27
N SER A 60 2.28 -17.97 28.66
CA SER A 60 1.78 -19.21 28.02
C SER A 60 2.12 -19.35 26.53
N GLY A 61 2.94 -18.44 25.97
CA GLY A 61 3.45 -18.53 24.59
C GLY A 61 4.85 -19.18 24.47
N PRO A 62 5.49 -19.13 23.28
CA PRO A 62 6.92 -19.36 23.17
C PRO A 62 7.62 -18.48 24.21
N LYS A 63 8.46 -19.06 25.05
CA LYS A 63 9.16 -18.32 26.11
C LYS A 63 10.49 -17.79 25.55
N PRO A 64 11.05 -16.69 26.08
CA PRO A 64 12.43 -16.35 25.77
C PRO A 64 13.31 -17.54 26.17
N GLU A 65 14.03 -18.10 25.20
CA GLU A 65 14.89 -19.27 25.43
C GLU A 65 16.20 -18.89 26.13
N GLY A 66 16.39 -17.59 26.38
CA GLY A 66 17.60 -17.04 26.95
C GLY A 66 18.74 -16.97 25.95
N ARG A 67 18.39 -16.88 24.66
CA ARG A 67 19.31 -16.81 23.52
C ARG A 67 19.06 -15.49 22.83
N ALA A 68 19.20 -14.42 23.59
CA ALA A 68 18.84 -13.11 23.12
C ALA A 68 20.02 -12.44 22.42
N VAL A 69 19.70 -11.52 21.50
CA VAL A 69 20.65 -10.57 20.95
C VAL A 69 20.35 -9.19 21.53
N ARG A 70 21.34 -8.63 22.20
CA ARG A 70 21.31 -7.25 22.66
C ARG A 70 21.80 -6.35 21.53
N LEU A 71 20.88 -5.55 21.00
CA LEU A 71 21.15 -4.56 19.97
C LEU A 71 21.40 -3.21 20.66
N ARG A 72 22.62 -2.71 20.55
CA ARG A 72 23.01 -1.35 20.95
C ARG A 72 23.41 -0.57 19.70
N GLY A 73 22.88 0.64 19.53
CA GLY A 73 23.27 1.46 18.40
C GLY A 73 22.71 2.87 18.43
N GLU A 74 23.16 3.65 17.45
CA GLU A 74 22.61 4.97 17.12
C GLU A 74 21.40 4.81 16.17
N THR A 75 20.73 5.93 15.88
CA THR A 75 19.73 6.00 14.81
C THR A 75 20.24 5.36 13.52
N GLY A 76 19.44 4.42 13.00
CA GLY A 76 19.73 3.69 11.77
C GLY A 76 20.49 2.38 11.98
N GLY A 77 21.05 2.14 13.17
CA GLY A 77 21.66 0.86 13.54
C GLY A 77 20.66 -0.29 13.54
N GLY A 78 21.11 -1.53 13.41
CA GLY A 78 20.26 -2.71 13.34
C GLY A 78 20.97 -3.95 12.81
N PHE A 79 20.19 -4.94 12.45
CA PHE A 79 20.66 -6.15 11.80
C PHE A 79 19.61 -6.74 10.86
N ALA A 80 20.03 -7.62 9.97
CA ALA A 80 19.15 -8.40 9.11
C ALA A 80 19.62 -9.85 9.03
N VAL A 81 18.66 -10.76 8.89
CA VAL A 81 18.87 -12.19 8.71
C VAL A 81 18.17 -12.64 7.44
N ASN A 82 18.88 -13.43 6.64
CA ASN A 82 18.31 -14.08 5.47
C ASN A 82 17.45 -15.28 5.91
N THR A 83 16.18 -15.29 5.53
CA THR A 83 15.21 -16.32 5.89
C THR A 83 15.15 -17.49 4.91
N THR A 84 16.02 -17.52 3.89
CA THR A 84 16.03 -18.60 2.89
C THR A 84 16.34 -19.95 3.53
N SER A 85 17.09 -19.97 4.63
CA SER A 85 17.31 -21.18 5.45
C SER A 85 16.07 -21.65 6.20
N LEU A 86 15.06 -20.79 6.39
CA LEU A 86 13.90 -21.04 7.24
C LEU A 86 12.66 -21.52 6.46
N VAL A 87 12.70 -21.56 5.12
CA VAL A 87 11.61 -22.00 4.22
C VAL A 87 10.22 -21.53 4.70
N ILE A 88 10.02 -20.22 4.84
CA ILE A 88 8.75 -19.63 5.26
C ILE A 88 7.97 -19.17 4.02
N ASP A 89 6.73 -19.63 3.87
CA ASP A 89 5.78 -18.96 2.96
C ASP A 89 5.06 -17.86 3.74
N TRP A 90 5.51 -16.61 3.56
CA TRP A 90 4.96 -15.44 4.24
C TRP A 90 3.48 -15.20 3.92
N ARG A 91 2.94 -15.80 2.86
CA ARG A 91 1.50 -15.74 2.55
C ARG A 91 0.68 -16.61 3.51
N GLN A 92 1.31 -17.53 4.23
CA GLN A 92 0.68 -18.38 5.24
C GLN A 92 0.99 -17.92 6.67
N VAL A 93 1.43 -16.67 6.85
CA VAL A 93 1.76 -16.11 8.17
C VAL A 93 0.75 -15.02 8.52
N GLU A 94 0.06 -15.16 9.65
CA GLU A 94 -0.89 -14.17 10.16
C GLU A 94 -0.17 -13.02 10.87
N SER A 95 0.76 -13.38 11.75
CA SER A 95 1.47 -12.44 12.62
C SER A 95 2.94 -12.82 12.77
N VAL A 96 3.77 -11.85 13.12
CA VAL A 96 5.13 -12.09 13.62
C VAL A 96 5.17 -11.72 15.09
N GLY A 97 5.64 -12.65 15.90
CA GLY A 97 5.89 -12.41 17.31
C GLY A 97 7.37 -12.31 17.63
N LEU A 98 7.68 -11.58 18.71
CA LEU A 98 9.03 -11.44 19.24
C LEU A 98 8.98 -11.10 20.74
N TRP A 99 10.05 -11.43 21.44
CA TRP A 99 10.29 -10.97 22.81
C TRP A 99 11.26 -9.80 22.83
N LEU A 100 10.88 -8.75 23.56
CA LEU A 100 11.73 -7.57 23.79
C LEU A 100 12.00 -7.39 25.27
N HIS A 101 13.25 -7.06 25.61
CA HIS A 101 13.66 -6.74 26.96
C HIS A 101 14.42 -5.42 27.02
N ARG A 102 14.20 -4.68 28.10
CA ARG A 102 14.99 -3.51 28.50
C ARG A 102 15.28 -3.55 30.00
N SER A 103 16.51 -3.25 30.41
CA SER A 103 16.83 -3.09 31.83
C SER A 103 16.30 -1.76 32.37
N ALA A 104 16.18 -1.65 33.69
CA ALA A 104 15.79 -0.40 34.34
C ALA A 104 16.77 0.75 34.03
N ASP A 105 18.07 0.45 33.95
CA ASP A 105 19.10 1.45 33.60
C ASP A 105 18.95 1.92 32.15
N GLU A 106 18.70 0.99 31.21
CA GLU A 106 18.45 1.34 29.80
C GLU A 106 17.20 2.21 29.65
N ALA A 107 16.12 1.87 30.38
CA ALA A 107 14.89 2.67 30.39
C ALA A 107 15.08 4.04 31.05
N LYS A 108 15.98 4.17 32.02
CA LYS A 108 16.34 5.45 32.63
C LYS A 108 17.13 6.34 31.67
N GLU A 109 18.07 5.77 30.91
CA GLU A 109 18.88 6.51 29.93
C GLU A 109 18.04 6.93 28.72
N HIS A 110 17.20 6.03 28.22
CA HIS A 110 16.29 6.26 27.10
C HIS A 110 14.86 5.85 27.50
N PRO A 111 14.00 6.76 27.98
CA PRO A 111 12.64 6.41 28.42
C PRO A 111 11.84 5.62 27.37
N THR A 112 12.05 5.93 26.10
CA THR A 112 11.46 5.24 24.95
C THR A 112 12.55 4.91 23.94
N VAL A 113 12.46 3.73 23.31
CA VAL A 113 13.28 3.38 22.13
C VAL A 113 12.33 2.98 21.01
N GLU A 114 12.40 3.67 19.88
CA GLU A 114 11.71 3.23 18.66
C GLU A 114 12.58 2.29 17.82
N LEU A 115 11.99 1.19 17.37
CA LEU A 115 12.58 0.28 16.40
C LEU A 115 11.60 -0.06 15.28
N VAL A 116 12.15 -0.61 14.19
CA VAL A 116 11.41 -1.07 13.02
C VAL A 116 11.73 -2.54 12.80
N LEU A 117 10.69 -3.37 12.81
CA LEU A 117 10.75 -4.71 12.24
C LEU A 117 10.51 -4.58 10.74
N ARG A 118 11.41 -5.10 9.92
CA ARG A 118 11.38 -5.01 8.46
C ARG A 118 11.44 -6.40 7.82
N LEU A 119 10.52 -6.65 6.90
CA LEU A 119 10.43 -7.86 6.09
C LEU A 119 10.71 -7.46 4.64
N SER A 120 11.91 -7.76 4.14
CA SER A 120 12.41 -7.23 2.86
C SER A 120 12.49 -8.30 1.78
N GLU A 121 12.27 -7.89 0.53
CA GLU A 121 12.55 -8.70 -0.64
C GLU A 121 14.06 -8.95 -0.82
N GLU A 122 14.41 -9.84 -1.74
CA GLU A 122 15.80 -10.27 -2.00
C GLU A 122 16.77 -9.11 -2.29
N ASP A 123 16.34 -8.11 -3.06
CA ASP A 123 17.13 -6.92 -3.39
C ASP A 123 17.11 -5.84 -2.29
N GLN A 124 16.34 -6.07 -1.21
CA GLN A 124 16.12 -5.17 -0.08
C GLN A 124 15.55 -3.78 -0.43
N LYS A 125 15.12 -3.56 -1.68
CA LYS A 125 14.56 -2.28 -2.13
C LYS A 125 13.09 -2.14 -1.76
N ALA A 126 12.35 -3.24 -1.79
CA ALA A 126 10.96 -3.29 -1.35
C ALA A 126 10.84 -4.04 -0.03
N SER A 127 10.08 -3.50 0.92
CA SER A 127 9.90 -4.11 2.23
C SER A 127 8.55 -3.77 2.85
N PHE A 128 8.02 -4.71 3.62
CA PHE A 128 7.01 -4.44 4.63
C PHE A 128 7.72 -4.04 5.92
N TRP A 129 7.20 -3.08 6.66
CA TRP A 129 7.80 -2.69 7.92
C TRP A 129 6.78 -2.25 8.98
N ARG A 130 7.15 -2.43 10.24
CA ARG A 130 6.32 -2.08 11.40
C ARG A 130 7.15 -1.30 12.40
N ARG A 131 6.69 -0.09 12.75
CA ARG A 131 7.25 0.67 13.87
C ARG A 131 6.77 0.07 15.20
N ILE A 132 7.71 -0.05 16.13
CA ILE A 132 7.52 -0.59 17.47
C ILE A 132 8.14 0.42 18.44
N GLU A 133 7.33 0.94 19.35
CA GLU A 133 7.79 1.79 20.45
C GLU A 133 7.98 0.92 21.70
N VAL A 134 9.15 1.03 22.33
CA VAL A 134 9.52 0.21 23.48
C VAL A 134 9.75 1.10 24.70
N SER A 135 8.77 1.15 25.59
CA SER A 135 8.76 2.01 26.79
C SER A 135 8.71 1.22 28.11
N HIS A 136 8.67 -0.12 28.04
CA HIS A 136 8.60 -0.99 29.20
C HIS A 136 9.97 -1.37 29.76
N VAL A 137 9.98 -1.92 30.98
CA VAL A 137 11.13 -2.54 31.65
C VAL A 137 10.87 -4.04 31.77
N GLY A 138 11.91 -4.86 31.63
CA GLY A 138 11.83 -6.32 31.65
C GLY A 138 11.35 -6.91 30.32
N TRP A 139 10.99 -8.19 30.33
CA TRP A 139 10.50 -8.91 29.16
C TRP A 139 9.05 -8.54 28.80
N GLN A 140 8.81 -8.27 27.52
CA GLN A 140 7.48 -8.14 26.96
C GLN A 140 7.35 -8.91 25.64
N LYS A 141 6.26 -9.66 25.54
CA LYS A 141 5.85 -10.32 24.31
C LYS A 141 5.17 -9.31 23.39
N LEU A 142 5.59 -9.26 22.14
CA LEU A 142 4.90 -8.54 21.09
C LEU A 142 4.39 -9.51 20.03
N VAL A 143 3.16 -9.29 19.56
CA VAL A 143 2.56 -10.01 18.43
C VAL A 143 2.09 -8.96 17.44
N LEU A 144 2.60 -9.02 16.22
CA LEU A 144 2.43 -7.99 15.20
C LEU A 144 1.69 -8.59 14.01
N PRO A 145 0.39 -8.33 13.86
CA PRO A 145 -0.38 -8.80 12.72
C PRO A 145 0.22 -8.22 11.44
N LEU A 146 0.53 -9.10 10.49
CA LEU A 146 1.22 -8.68 9.29
C LEU A 146 0.36 -7.81 8.36
N GLU A 147 -0.97 -7.80 8.54
CA GLU A 147 -1.86 -6.88 7.82
C GLU A 147 -1.60 -5.41 8.16
N TRP A 148 -1.00 -5.11 9.32
CA TRP A 148 -0.69 -3.75 9.73
C TRP A 148 0.78 -3.37 9.50
N PHE A 149 1.42 -3.95 8.49
CA PHE A 149 2.75 -3.53 8.05
C PHE A 149 2.66 -2.50 6.93
N VAL A 150 3.49 -1.48 7.02
CA VAL A 150 3.61 -0.41 6.04
C VAL A 150 4.48 -0.86 4.87
N TRP A 151 4.13 -0.46 3.66
CA TRP A 151 4.98 -0.66 2.48
C TRP A 151 6.09 0.37 2.42
N SER A 152 7.27 -0.01 1.93
CA SER A 152 8.29 0.96 1.52
C SER A 152 7.82 1.76 0.29
N ASP A 153 8.37 2.96 0.13
CA ASP A 153 8.18 3.78 -1.05
C ASP A 153 8.86 3.17 -2.29
N GLY A 154 8.42 3.57 -3.48
CA GLY A 154 8.91 3.11 -4.78
C GLY A 154 8.13 1.91 -5.32
N ARG A 155 8.57 0.70 -4.97
CA ARG A 155 7.96 -0.57 -5.40
C ARG A 155 7.15 -1.18 -4.27
N MET A 156 5.93 -1.61 -4.58
CA MET A 156 5.11 -2.35 -3.64
C MET A 156 5.73 -3.74 -3.36
N PRO A 157 6.02 -4.07 -2.09
CA PRO A 157 6.58 -5.37 -1.72
C PRO A 157 5.56 -6.50 -1.90
N ARG A 158 6.04 -7.73 -2.12
CA ARG A 158 5.23 -8.94 -2.25
C ARG A 158 5.62 -9.99 -1.21
N TRP A 159 4.63 -10.63 -0.59
CA TRP A 159 4.91 -11.58 0.49
C TRP A 159 5.74 -12.78 0.02
N GLU A 160 5.47 -13.32 -1.17
CA GLU A 160 6.23 -14.44 -1.74
C GLU A 160 7.69 -14.11 -2.06
N LYS A 161 8.03 -12.82 -2.14
CA LYS A 161 9.38 -12.34 -2.43
C LYS A 161 10.18 -11.99 -1.19
N VAL A 162 9.58 -11.97 0.00
CA VAL A 162 10.28 -11.66 1.25
C VAL A 162 11.35 -12.73 1.54
N LYS A 163 12.60 -12.28 1.68
CA LYS A 163 13.78 -13.11 1.97
C LYS A 163 14.54 -12.67 3.22
N PHE A 164 14.24 -11.51 3.78
CA PHE A 164 14.97 -10.97 4.92
C PHE A 164 14.04 -10.51 6.03
N VAL A 165 14.40 -10.84 7.27
CA VAL A 165 13.83 -10.25 8.48
C VAL A 165 14.92 -9.40 9.12
N GLY A 166 14.63 -8.14 9.39
CA GLY A 166 15.58 -7.22 10.01
C GLY A 166 14.94 -6.37 11.09
N VAL A 167 15.78 -5.93 12.03
CA VAL A 167 15.42 -5.01 13.09
C VAL A 167 16.33 -3.80 13.00
N GLN A 168 15.74 -2.61 13.02
CA GLN A 168 16.45 -1.34 12.90
C GLN A 168 16.01 -0.36 13.98
N LEU A 169 16.95 0.24 14.70
CA LEU A 169 16.71 1.33 15.64
C LEU A 169 16.41 2.63 14.88
N ARG A 170 15.33 3.32 15.26
CA ARG A 170 15.05 4.69 14.80
C ARG A 170 15.69 5.72 15.73
N ASP A 171 15.76 5.41 17.02
CA ASP A 171 16.41 6.23 18.04
C ASP A 171 17.66 5.54 18.57
N PRO A 172 18.65 6.30 19.09
CA PRO A 172 19.73 5.71 19.86
C PRO A 172 19.17 4.95 21.06
N GLY A 173 19.73 3.78 21.36
CA GLY A 173 19.30 3.03 22.53
C GLY A 173 19.81 1.60 22.56
N VAL A 174 19.27 0.86 23.53
CA VAL A 174 19.56 -0.55 23.72
C VAL A 174 18.25 -1.30 23.89
N VAL A 175 18.08 -2.36 23.10
CA VAL A 175 16.97 -3.29 23.20
C VAL A 175 17.53 -4.70 23.05
N THR A 176 17.07 -5.59 23.91
CA THR A 176 17.39 -7.01 23.82
C THR A 176 16.22 -7.74 23.15
N LEU A 177 16.52 -8.51 22.11
CA LEU A 177 15.55 -9.30 21.37
C LEU A 177 15.80 -10.78 21.60
N ASP A 178 14.75 -11.54 21.89
CA ASP A 178 14.79 -13.00 21.95
C ASP A 178 13.67 -13.56 21.08
N THR A 179 13.79 -14.82 20.69
CA THR A 179 12.84 -15.65 19.92
C THR A 179 11.90 -14.85 19.01
N VAL A 180 12.18 -14.83 17.70
CA VAL A 180 11.24 -14.30 16.70
C VAL A 180 10.51 -15.47 16.06
N TRP A 181 9.16 -15.44 16.01
CA TRP A 181 8.34 -16.50 15.44
C TRP A 181 7.28 -15.97 14.47
N ALA A 182 6.79 -16.84 13.60
CA ALA A 182 5.63 -16.60 12.73
C ALA A 182 4.45 -17.42 13.24
N GLU A 183 3.30 -16.78 13.38
CA GLU A 183 2.03 -17.47 13.64
C GLU A 183 1.38 -17.80 12.29
N PRO A 184 1.01 -19.07 12.04
CA PRO A 184 0.45 -19.46 10.77
C PRO A 184 -0.96 -18.90 10.60
N SER A 185 -1.29 -18.53 9.36
CA SER A 185 -2.63 -18.16 8.94
C SER A 185 -3.36 -19.36 8.37
N ALA A 186 -4.66 -19.49 8.69
CA ALA A 186 -5.54 -20.47 8.06
C ALA A 186 -5.85 -20.14 6.59
N GLN A 187 -5.61 -18.89 6.16
CA GLN A 187 -5.90 -18.40 4.82
C GLN A 187 -4.63 -17.82 4.18
N LEU A 188 -4.49 -18.02 2.87
CA LEU A 188 -3.48 -17.28 2.11
C LEU A 188 -3.81 -15.80 2.16
N ARG A 189 -2.87 -14.99 2.62
CA ARG A 189 -3.03 -13.54 2.70
C ARG A 189 -2.53 -12.84 1.45
N ASP A 190 -3.09 -11.65 1.30
CA ASP A 190 -2.74 -10.67 0.27
C ASP A 190 -1.79 -9.61 0.85
N GLU A 191 -1.23 -8.75 0.00
CA GLU A 191 -0.43 -7.59 0.43
C GLU A 191 -1.22 -6.56 1.25
N PHE A 192 -2.55 -6.68 1.24
CA PHE A 192 -3.48 -5.69 1.73
C PHE A 192 -4.30 -6.25 2.91
N PRO A 193 -4.72 -5.41 3.88
CA PRO A 193 -5.52 -5.86 5.02
C PRO A 193 -6.86 -6.47 4.60
N ALA A 194 -7.42 -7.35 5.42
CA ALA A 194 -8.73 -7.94 5.14
C ALA A 194 -9.84 -6.88 5.11
N THR A 195 -10.79 -7.00 4.18
CA THR A 195 -11.89 -6.02 4.03
C THR A 195 -12.75 -5.93 5.29
N GLU A 196 -12.90 -7.04 6.04
CA GLU A 196 -13.58 -7.05 7.33
C GLU A 196 -12.85 -6.18 8.38
N SER A 197 -11.53 -6.36 8.54
CA SER A 197 -10.71 -5.55 9.44
C SER A 197 -10.79 -4.06 9.08
N LEU A 198 -10.70 -3.73 7.79
CA LEU A 198 -10.82 -2.36 7.30
C LEU A 198 -12.22 -1.78 7.53
N THR A 199 -13.27 -2.58 7.38
CA THR A 199 -14.65 -2.15 7.60
C THR A 199 -14.90 -1.80 9.07
N LYS A 200 -14.38 -2.61 10.00
CA LYS A 200 -14.43 -2.31 11.45
C LYS A 200 -13.71 -1.00 11.77
N LEU A 201 -12.58 -0.73 11.11
CA LEU A 201 -11.87 0.54 11.27
C LEU A 201 -12.59 1.72 10.63
N ALA A 202 -13.21 1.53 9.47
CA ALA A 202 -13.96 2.57 8.76
C ALA A 202 -15.23 2.97 9.53
N PHE A 203 -15.98 2.00 10.06
CA PHE A 203 -17.29 2.23 10.69
C PHE A 203 -17.40 1.61 12.10
N PRO A 204 -16.56 2.02 13.08
CA PRO A 204 -16.39 1.35 14.37
C PRO A 204 -17.62 1.44 15.28
N LYS A 205 -18.54 2.36 15.02
CA LYS A 205 -19.75 2.59 15.81
C LYS A 205 -21.03 2.22 15.06
N LEU A 206 -20.91 1.74 13.83
CA LEU A 206 -22.08 1.44 13.02
C LEU A 206 -22.43 -0.04 13.13
N ASP A 207 -23.71 -0.33 13.31
CA ASP A 207 -24.22 -1.69 13.16
C ASP A 207 -23.92 -2.19 11.73
N PRO A 208 -23.27 -3.37 11.58
CA PRO A 208 -23.04 -3.98 10.28
C PRO A 208 -24.29 -4.07 9.39
N SER A 209 -25.50 -4.17 9.95
CA SER A 209 -26.75 -4.20 9.18
C SER A 209 -27.05 -2.89 8.45
N ASN A 210 -26.43 -1.77 8.86
CA ASN A 210 -26.54 -0.47 8.22
C ASN A 210 -25.46 -0.22 7.16
N LEU A 211 -24.54 -1.17 6.98
CA LEU A 211 -23.55 -1.14 5.91
C LEU A 211 -24.12 -1.78 4.65
N ARG A 212 -23.76 -1.19 3.51
CA ARG A 212 -24.02 -1.73 2.20
C ARG A 212 -22.69 -2.08 1.57
N THR A 213 -22.57 -3.32 1.12
CA THR A 213 -21.36 -3.86 0.51
C THR A 213 -21.69 -4.43 -0.86
N LEU A 214 -20.81 -4.19 -1.84
CA LEU A 214 -20.88 -4.84 -3.15
C LEU A 214 -19.48 -5.25 -3.55
N GLU A 215 -19.32 -6.52 -3.90
CA GLU A 215 -18.06 -7.10 -4.34
C GLU A 215 -18.20 -7.75 -5.71
N THR A 216 -17.24 -7.48 -6.57
CA THR A 216 -17.01 -8.13 -7.85
C THR A 216 -15.52 -8.52 -7.93
N ARG A 217 -15.09 -9.13 -9.04
CA ARG A 217 -13.67 -9.46 -9.24
C ARG A 217 -12.75 -8.23 -9.12
N ASP A 218 -13.16 -7.09 -9.68
CA ASP A 218 -12.29 -5.92 -9.84
C ASP A 218 -12.63 -4.79 -8.85
N VAL A 219 -13.79 -4.85 -8.20
CA VAL A 219 -14.35 -3.76 -7.39
C VAL A 219 -14.86 -4.30 -6.05
N GLN A 220 -14.48 -3.64 -4.95
CA GLN A 220 -15.09 -3.78 -3.64
C GLN A 220 -15.59 -2.41 -3.17
N LEU A 221 -16.87 -2.30 -2.84
CA LEU A 221 -17.48 -1.07 -2.32
C LEU A 221 -18.05 -1.34 -0.93
N VAL A 222 -17.80 -0.41 0.00
CA VAL A 222 -18.41 -0.42 1.33
C VAL A 222 -18.88 0.99 1.67
N THR A 223 -20.14 1.12 2.08
CA THR A 223 -20.73 2.43 2.37
C THR A 223 -21.83 2.35 3.41
N ASN A 224 -22.02 3.44 4.17
CA ASN A 224 -23.21 3.67 4.99
C ASN A 224 -24.21 4.65 4.36
N VAL A 225 -23.99 5.05 3.09
CA VAL A 225 -24.85 5.99 2.37
C VAL A 225 -26.05 5.26 1.81
N LYS A 226 -27.26 5.68 2.21
CA LYS A 226 -28.51 5.07 1.71
C LYS A 226 -28.84 5.48 0.28
N SER A 227 -28.58 6.76 -0.05
CA SER A 227 -28.88 7.34 -1.37
C SER A 227 -27.85 7.01 -2.46
N LEU A 228 -26.70 6.40 -2.11
CA LEU A 228 -25.71 6.00 -3.11
C LEU A 228 -26.23 4.82 -3.94
N GLU A 229 -26.24 4.98 -5.27
CA GLU A 229 -26.62 3.92 -6.21
C GLU A 229 -25.43 2.96 -6.38
N LEU A 230 -25.35 1.96 -5.50
CA LEU A 230 -24.15 1.12 -5.32
C LEU A 230 -23.81 0.30 -6.56
N GLU A 231 -24.83 -0.28 -7.21
CA GLU A 231 -24.70 -1.08 -8.42
C GLU A 231 -24.26 -0.22 -9.62
N ARG A 232 -24.74 1.02 -9.69
CA ARG A 232 -24.34 2.00 -10.72
C ARG A 232 -22.88 2.39 -10.55
N LEU A 233 -22.46 2.71 -9.33
CA LEU A 233 -21.05 3.01 -9.04
C LEU A 233 -20.17 1.79 -9.32
N ALA A 234 -20.55 0.58 -8.90
CA ALA A 234 -19.78 -0.63 -9.16
C ALA A 234 -19.62 -0.92 -10.65
N THR A 235 -20.70 -0.76 -11.43
CA THR A 235 -20.66 -0.93 -12.89
C THR A 235 -19.73 0.09 -13.54
N HIS A 236 -19.81 1.35 -13.11
CA HIS A 236 -18.90 2.40 -13.56
C HIS A 236 -17.44 2.06 -13.28
N LEU A 237 -17.10 1.68 -12.05
CA LEU A 237 -15.73 1.32 -11.68
C LEU A 237 -15.24 0.04 -12.40
N GLY A 238 -16.15 -0.89 -12.73
CA GLY A 238 -15.84 -2.03 -13.58
C GLY A 238 -15.52 -1.63 -15.03
N LEU A 239 -16.12 -0.57 -15.57
CA LEU A 239 -15.73 -0.01 -16.88
C LEU A 239 -14.37 0.69 -16.78
N VAL A 240 -14.08 1.35 -15.67
CA VAL A 240 -12.77 1.98 -15.39
C VAL A 240 -11.66 0.92 -15.34
N SER A 241 -11.85 -0.21 -14.65
CA SER A 241 -10.84 -1.29 -14.64
C SER A 241 -10.63 -1.91 -16.02
N GLN A 242 -11.70 -2.11 -16.80
CA GLN A 242 -11.61 -2.57 -18.18
C GLN A 242 -10.84 -1.59 -19.07
N ARG A 243 -11.07 -0.27 -18.88
CA ARG A 243 -10.33 0.77 -19.59
C ARG A 243 -8.84 0.72 -19.28
N LEU A 244 -8.48 0.61 -18.01
CA LEU A 244 -7.09 0.46 -17.58
C LEU A 244 -6.41 -0.74 -18.25
N HIS A 245 -7.06 -1.90 -18.30
CA HIS A 245 -6.52 -3.08 -19.00
C HIS A 245 -6.45 -2.91 -20.52
N ARG A 246 -7.33 -2.12 -21.13
CA ARG A 246 -7.24 -1.81 -22.56
C ARG A 246 -6.03 -0.93 -22.88
N GLU A 247 -5.76 0.07 -22.03
CA GLU A 247 -4.63 0.99 -22.20
C GLU A 247 -3.29 0.38 -21.79
N LEU A 248 -3.31 -0.44 -20.74
CA LEU A 248 -2.15 -1.09 -20.15
C LEU A 248 -2.39 -2.62 -20.14
N PRO A 249 -2.33 -3.30 -21.30
CA PRO A 249 -2.69 -4.72 -21.42
C PRO A 249 -1.76 -5.68 -20.66
N PHE A 250 -0.65 -5.17 -20.15
CA PHE A 250 0.31 -5.90 -19.33
C PHE A 250 0.04 -5.80 -17.83
N LEU A 251 -0.99 -5.06 -17.39
CA LEU A 251 -1.40 -5.07 -15.99
C LEU A 251 -1.77 -6.48 -15.54
N SER A 252 -1.27 -6.88 -14.38
CA SER A 252 -1.70 -8.11 -13.74
C SER A 252 -3.18 -8.02 -13.35
N LYS A 253 -3.87 -9.17 -13.26
CA LYS A 253 -5.21 -9.19 -12.70
C LYS A 253 -5.10 -9.09 -11.18
N PRO A 254 -5.94 -8.29 -10.52
CA PRO A 254 -5.90 -8.20 -9.06
C PRO A 254 -6.36 -9.51 -8.44
N SER A 255 -5.74 -9.91 -7.33
CA SER A 255 -6.14 -11.08 -6.52
C SER A 255 -7.53 -10.90 -5.90
N ARG A 256 -7.91 -9.65 -5.63
CA ARG A 256 -9.21 -9.21 -5.09
C ARG A 256 -9.55 -7.81 -5.59
N GLY A 257 -10.82 -7.43 -5.59
CA GLY A 257 -11.25 -6.12 -6.08
C GLY A 257 -10.58 -4.95 -5.36
N ALA A 258 -10.42 -3.83 -6.08
CA ALA A 258 -9.96 -2.59 -5.48
C ALA A 258 -11.05 -2.02 -4.56
N LEU A 259 -10.66 -1.69 -3.34
CA LEU A 259 -11.58 -1.29 -2.27
C LEU A 259 -11.77 0.22 -2.24
N LEU A 260 -13.02 0.66 -2.31
CA LEU A 260 -13.42 2.05 -2.09
C LEU A 260 -14.46 2.15 -0.96
N PHE A 261 -14.10 2.91 0.08
CA PHE A 261 -15.03 3.33 1.13
C PHE A 261 -15.70 4.66 0.75
N VAL A 262 -17.04 4.72 0.82
CA VAL A 262 -17.78 5.97 0.70
C VAL A 262 -18.54 6.26 1.98
N PHE A 263 -18.11 7.29 2.70
CA PHE A 263 -18.70 7.71 3.97
C PHE A 263 -19.88 8.65 3.75
N GLN A 264 -20.96 8.50 4.53
CA GLN A 264 -22.09 9.45 4.55
C GLN A 264 -21.68 10.86 4.95
N GLU A 265 -20.72 10.98 5.87
CA GLU A 265 -20.28 12.26 6.42
C GLU A 265 -18.80 12.51 6.12
N ARG A 266 -18.47 13.73 5.71
CA ARG A 266 -17.07 14.16 5.50
C ARG A 266 -16.22 13.98 6.76
N ALA A 267 -16.76 14.25 7.94
CA ALA A 267 -16.02 14.12 9.20
C ALA A 267 -15.59 12.67 9.48
N GLU A 268 -16.42 11.68 9.17
CA GLU A 268 -16.08 10.26 9.35
C GLU A 268 -15.01 9.80 8.36
N TYR A 269 -15.11 10.24 7.10
CA TYR A 269 -14.05 10.08 6.10
C TYR A 269 -12.73 10.66 6.60
N GLN A 270 -12.73 11.90 7.09
CA GLN A 270 -11.54 12.59 7.57
C GLN A 270 -10.90 11.90 8.79
N ARG A 271 -11.69 11.22 9.62
CA ARG A 271 -11.20 10.41 10.75
C ARG A 271 -10.69 9.04 10.33
N PHE A 272 -10.96 8.57 9.12
CA PHE A 272 -10.60 7.22 8.68
C PHE A 272 -9.08 7.06 8.48
N ALA A 273 -8.44 7.93 7.71
CA ALA A 273 -7.00 7.83 7.47
C ALA A 273 -6.17 7.92 8.77
N PRO A 274 -6.46 8.83 9.73
CA PRO A 274 -5.83 8.81 11.04
C PRO A 274 -6.05 7.52 11.85
N ARG A 275 -7.20 6.84 11.69
CA ARG A 275 -7.45 5.53 12.33
C ARG A 275 -6.54 4.45 11.75
N ILE A 276 -6.39 4.40 10.42
CA ILE A 276 -5.44 3.49 9.77
C ILE A 276 -4.01 3.81 10.22
N ALA A 277 -3.61 5.08 10.22
CA ALA A 277 -2.27 5.48 10.65
C ALA A 277 -1.96 5.02 12.09
N ARG A 278 -2.90 5.18 13.03
CA ARG A 278 -2.75 4.63 14.39
C ARG A 278 -2.58 3.11 14.39
N GLN A 279 -3.37 2.38 13.60
CA GLN A 279 -3.20 0.93 13.47
C GLN A 279 -1.82 0.56 12.93
N LEU A 280 -1.23 1.39 12.08
CA LEU A 280 0.12 1.26 11.52
C LEU A 280 1.24 1.75 12.48
N ASN A 281 0.91 2.11 13.72
CA ASN A 281 1.80 2.85 14.63
C ASN A 281 2.43 4.05 13.93
N SER A 282 1.63 4.87 13.27
CA SER A 282 2.05 6.09 12.55
C SER A 282 1.12 7.26 12.90
N HIS A 283 1.49 8.45 12.45
CA HIS A 283 0.65 9.65 12.51
C HIS A 283 0.30 10.09 11.09
N LEU A 284 -0.95 10.51 10.91
CA LEU A 284 -1.43 11.11 9.68
C LEU A 284 -2.53 12.11 10.03
N ASP A 285 -2.44 13.29 9.45
CA ASP A 285 -3.47 14.32 9.63
C ASP A 285 -4.73 13.97 8.81
N PRO A 286 -5.91 14.45 9.23
CA PRO A 286 -7.13 14.27 8.47
C PRO A 286 -7.00 14.82 7.04
N PRO A 287 -7.35 14.06 5.99
CA PRO A 287 -7.22 14.53 4.62
C PRO A 287 -8.16 15.71 4.34
N GLU A 288 -7.65 16.72 3.63
CA GLU A 288 -8.44 17.88 3.20
C GLU A 288 -9.12 17.67 1.84
N ALA A 289 -8.49 16.85 0.99
CA ALA A 289 -8.90 16.55 -0.38
C ALA A 289 -10.25 15.84 -0.48
N GLY A 290 -10.80 15.79 -1.71
CA GLY A 290 -12.07 15.14 -2.06
C GLY A 290 -12.13 13.63 -1.83
N GLY A 291 -10.97 13.00 -1.80
CA GLY A 291 -10.73 11.58 -1.68
C GLY A 291 -9.30 11.36 -1.21
N TYR A 292 -9.01 10.16 -0.72
CA TYR A 292 -7.69 9.80 -0.26
C TYR A 292 -7.48 8.29 -0.36
N THR A 293 -6.33 7.90 -0.91
CA THR A 293 -5.90 6.51 -1.00
C THR A 293 -4.63 6.29 -0.19
N LEU A 294 -4.67 5.32 0.74
CA LEU A 294 -3.52 4.94 1.58
C LEU A 294 -3.29 3.44 1.45
N GLN A 295 -2.09 3.02 1.01
CA GLN A 295 -1.76 1.59 0.81
C GLN A 295 -2.82 0.86 -0.03
N GLY A 296 -3.25 1.49 -1.13
CA GLY A 296 -4.30 0.98 -2.01
C GLY A 296 -5.68 0.84 -1.36
N ILE A 297 -5.93 1.49 -0.22
CA ILE A 297 -7.25 1.60 0.41
C ILE A 297 -7.82 2.96 0.04
N SER A 298 -8.76 2.97 -0.90
CA SER A 298 -9.37 4.19 -1.42
C SER A 298 -10.54 4.63 -0.55
N SER A 299 -10.70 5.93 -0.34
CA SER A 299 -11.77 6.47 0.49
C SER A 299 -12.25 7.85 0.03
N SER A 300 -13.54 8.13 0.21
CA SER A 300 -14.15 9.44 -0.04
C SER A 300 -15.47 9.58 0.74
N TRP A 301 -16.13 10.73 0.67
CA TRP A 301 -17.45 10.95 1.26
C TRP A 301 -18.51 11.29 0.21
N TRP A 302 -19.76 11.09 0.61
CA TRP A 302 -20.94 11.39 -0.18
C TRP A 302 -21.16 12.89 -0.35
N ASP A 303 -21.30 13.32 -1.59
CA ASP A 303 -21.80 14.64 -1.96
C ASP A 303 -23.04 14.46 -2.85
N GLU A 304 -24.20 14.76 -2.28
CA GLU A 304 -25.49 14.60 -2.97
C GLU A 304 -25.57 15.39 -4.27
N LYS A 305 -24.89 16.54 -4.36
CA LYS A 305 -24.89 17.38 -5.57
C LYS A 305 -24.13 16.73 -6.73
N GLN A 306 -23.15 15.87 -6.42
CA GLN A 306 -22.34 15.18 -7.42
C GLN A 306 -22.82 13.74 -7.67
N GLY A 307 -23.58 13.18 -6.73
CA GLY A 307 -24.22 11.88 -6.86
C GLY A 307 -23.26 10.69 -6.88
N SER A 308 -23.77 9.55 -7.36
CA SER A 308 -23.06 8.25 -7.32
C SER A 308 -21.86 8.17 -8.23
N LEU A 309 -21.72 9.07 -9.20
CA LEU A 309 -20.63 9.10 -10.17
C LEU A 309 -19.70 10.30 -9.94
N ARG A 310 -19.55 10.74 -8.68
CA ARG A 310 -18.60 11.79 -8.31
C ARG A 310 -17.20 11.49 -8.89
N PRO A 311 -16.56 12.42 -9.64
CA PRO A 311 -15.29 12.14 -10.33
C PRO A 311 -14.19 11.58 -9.44
N VAL A 312 -14.09 12.11 -8.21
CA VAL A 312 -13.07 11.68 -7.24
C VAL A 312 -13.16 10.19 -6.88
N TYR A 313 -14.34 9.56 -6.95
CA TYR A 313 -14.45 8.12 -6.74
C TYR A 313 -13.69 7.33 -7.81
N THR A 314 -13.67 7.83 -9.04
CA THR A 314 -12.90 7.24 -10.14
C THR A 314 -11.41 7.43 -9.90
N HIS A 315 -10.97 8.64 -9.53
CA HIS A 315 -9.57 8.94 -9.23
C HIS A 315 -9.00 8.04 -8.14
N GLU A 316 -9.67 8.00 -6.98
CA GLU A 316 -9.19 7.17 -5.86
C GLU A 316 -9.28 5.68 -6.18
N PHE A 317 -10.30 5.24 -6.91
CA PHE A 317 -10.39 3.84 -7.36
C PHE A 317 -9.20 3.46 -8.25
N VAL A 318 -8.78 4.33 -9.17
CA VAL A 318 -7.61 4.07 -10.02
C VAL A 318 -6.37 3.86 -9.16
N HIS A 319 -6.11 4.69 -8.15
CA HIS A 319 -5.00 4.48 -7.20
C HIS A 319 -5.08 3.12 -6.50
N GLY A 320 -6.26 2.75 -5.98
CA GLY A 320 -6.49 1.46 -5.33
C GLY A 320 -6.30 0.26 -6.27
N TYR A 321 -6.69 0.42 -7.53
CA TYR A 321 -6.56 -0.59 -8.58
C TYR A 321 -5.11 -0.74 -9.06
N LEU A 322 -4.41 0.36 -9.31
CA LEU A 322 -3.01 0.36 -9.71
C LEU A 322 -2.13 -0.23 -8.61
N SER A 323 -2.42 0.04 -7.32
CA SER A 323 -1.70 -0.60 -6.21
C SER A 323 -1.74 -2.13 -6.30
N ARG A 324 -2.85 -2.71 -6.77
CA ARG A 324 -3.00 -4.18 -6.89
C ARG A 324 -2.36 -4.75 -8.14
N THR A 325 -2.31 -3.96 -9.21
CA THR A 325 -2.00 -4.46 -10.56
C THR A 325 -0.64 -4.02 -11.10
N LEU A 326 -0.07 -2.93 -10.56
CA LEU A 326 1.27 -2.44 -10.81
C LEU A 326 2.18 -2.68 -9.60
N PRO A 327 3.46 -3.07 -9.81
CA PRO A 327 4.43 -3.20 -8.74
C PRO A 327 5.04 -1.84 -8.36
N LEU A 328 4.21 -0.81 -8.16
CA LEU A 328 4.63 0.53 -7.76
C LEU A 328 3.77 1.00 -6.58
N SER A 329 4.41 1.59 -5.56
CA SER A 329 3.71 2.16 -4.42
C SER A 329 3.05 3.49 -4.78
N THR A 330 1.91 3.80 -4.18
CA THR A 330 1.25 5.10 -4.33
C THR A 330 1.94 6.18 -3.49
N THR A 331 2.67 7.09 -4.12
CA THR A 331 3.39 8.20 -3.45
C THR A 331 2.93 9.58 -3.89
N GLY A 332 1.86 9.67 -4.70
CA GLY A 332 1.37 10.95 -5.24
C GLY A 332 2.25 11.53 -6.36
N ASP A 333 3.06 10.69 -7.01
CA ASP A 333 3.92 11.07 -8.13
C ASP A 333 3.17 11.18 -9.46
N TRP A 334 3.89 11.56 -10.52
CA TRP A 334 3.32 11.74 -11.86
C TRP A 334 2.80 10.44 -12.52
N VAL A 335 3.27 9.25 -12.11
CA VAL A 335 2.78 7.98 -12.65
C VAL A 335 1.38 7.74 -12.13
N GLN A 336 1.22 7.77 -10.80
CA GLN A 336 -0.05 7.47 -10.15
C GLN A 336 -1.07 8.59 -10.39
N GLU A 337 -0.70 9.84 -10.09
CA GLU A 337 -1.63 10.97 -10.23
C GLU A 337 -1.93 11.27 -11.70
N GLY A 338 -0.95 11.10 -12.59
CA GLY A 338 -1.15 11.29 -14.02
C GLY A 338 -2.09 10.26 -14.63
N LEU A 339 -1.94 8.97 -14.32
CA LEU A 339 -2.87 7.92 -14.77
C LEU A 339 -4.26 8.10 -14.16
N ALA A 340 -4.35 8.35 -12.85
CA ALA A 340 -5.63 8.56 -12.17
C ALA A 340 -6.39 9.77 -12.75
N ALA A 341 -5.69 10.90 -12.97
CA ALA A 341 -6.29 12.08 -13.57
C ALA A 341 -6.65 11.88 -15.05
N HIS A 342 -5.81 11.21 -15.85
CA HIS A 342 -6.12 10.88 -17.25
C HIS A 342 -7.40 10.04 -17.36
N ILE A 343 -7.48 8.95 -16.59
CA ILE A 343 -8.66 8.08 -16.58
C ILE A 343 -9.88 8.82 -16.03
N GLN A 344 -9.74 9.61 -14.96
CA GLN A 344 -10.84 10.43 -14.45
C GLN A 344 -11.37 11.36 -15.55
N LEU A 345 -10.51 12.06 -16.29
CA LEU A 345 -10.91 13.01 -17.33
C LEU A 345 -11.58 12.34 -18.54
N GLU A 346 -11.28 11.08 -18.82
CA GLU A 346 -11.97 10.33 -19.88
C GLU A 346 -13.43 10.02 -19.51
N PHE A 347 -13.66 9.64 -18.25
CA PHE A 347 -15.00 9.29 -17.77
C PHE A 347 -15.81 10.49 -17.27
N HIS A 348 -15.11 11.54 -16.83
CA HIS A 348 -15.67 12.78 -16.29
C HIS A 348 -14.98 13.98 -16.96
N PRO A 349 -15.31 14.28 -18.22
CA PRO A 349 -14.70 15.40 -18.94
C PRO A 349 -14.89 16.72 -18.19
N GLN A 350 -13.79 17.49 -18.09
CA GLN A 350 -13.81 18.82 -17.51
C GLN A 350 -13.91 19.86 -18.63
N GLU A 351 -14.97 20.67 -18.59
CA GLU A 351 -15.31 21.63 -19.67
C GLU A 351 -14.16 22.61 -19.98
N ASN A 352 -13.45 23.09 -18.97
CA ASN A 352 -12.35 24.04 -19.14
C ASN A 352 -10.96 23.40 -19.29
N LEU A 353 -10.86 22.09 -19.54
CA LEU A 353 -9.56 21.42 -19.69
C LEU A 353 -8.74 22.02 -20.85
N SER A 354 -9.34 22.22 -22.01
CA SER A 354 -8.65 22.78 -23.19
C SER A 354 -8.12 24.19 -22.91
N GLN A 355 -8.89 25.03 -22.19
CA GLN A 355 -8.43 26.34 -21.75
C GLN A 355 -7.23 26.22 -20.80
N LEU A 356 -7.34 25.37 -19.78
CA LEU A 356 -6.32 25.17 -18.77
C LEU A 356 -4.99 24.68 -19.37
N VAL A 357 -5.04 23.75 -20.34
CA VAL A 357 -3.86 23.29 -21.08
C VAL A 357 -3.24 24.43 -21.88
N ARG A 358 -4.05 25.20 -22.62
CA ARG A 358 -3.55 26.33 -23.43
C ARG A 358 -2.90 27.43 -22.59
N GLU A 359 -3.46 27.74 -21.43
CA GLU A 359 -2.88 28.68 -20.47
C GLU A 359 -1.57 28.12 -19.89
N GLY A 360 -1.58 26.85 -19.48
CA GLY A 360 -0.39 26.17 -18.95
C GLY A 360 0.78 26.14 -19.93
N LEU A 361 0.51 25.96 -21.23
CA LEU A 361 1.53 26.00 -22.29
C LEU A 361 2.19 27.38 -22.45
N LYS A 362 1.46 28.47 -22.15
CA LYS A 362 1.93 29.85 -22.32
C LYS A 362 2.75 30.36 -21.14
N SER A 363 2.38 30.04 -19.89
CA SER A 363 2.86 30.79 -18.74
C SER A 363 3.38 29.98 -17.55
N SER A 364 3.18 28.65 -17.47
CA SER A 364 3.27 28.00 -16.16
C SER A 364 3.42 26.48 -16.12
N SER A 365 3.91 25.80 -17.16
CA SER A 365 4.20 24.36 -17.09
C SER A 365 5.43 24.10 -16.21
N THR A 366 5.33 23.13 -15.30
CA THR A 366 6.48 22.66 -14.52
C THR A 366 7.45 21.91 -15.44
N PRO A 367 8.78 22.14 -15.36
CA PRO A 367 9.74 21.36 -16.14
C PRO A 367 9.58 19.85 -15.91
N PHE A 368 9.68 19.02 -16.94
CA PHE A 368 9.49 17.57 -16.78
C PHE A 368 10.53 16.90 -15.90
N ALA A 369 11.76 17.45 -15.81
CA ALA A 369 12.73 16.99 -14.83
C ALA A 369 12.25 17.14 -13.38
N GLU A 370 11.39 18.12 -13.09
CA GLU A 370 10.79 18.31 -11.78
C GLU A 370 9.51 17.47 -11.63
N LEU A 371 8.60 17.55 -12.60
CA LEU A 371 7.32 16.81 -12.60
C LEU A 371 7.55 15.30 -12.50
N CYS A 372 8.54 14.79 -13.23
CA CYS A 372 8.83 13.37 -13.34
C CYS A 372 10.01 12.92 -12.48
N SER A 373 10.32 13.63 -11.39
CA SER A 373 11.44 13.32 -10.47
C SER A 373 11.17 12.18 -9.49
N GLY A 374 10.00 11.55 -9.56
CA GLY A 374 9.52 10.55 -8.60
C GLY A 374 9.08 11.10 -7.24
N ARG A 375 9.02 12.43 -7.10
CA ARG A 375 8.48 13.11 -5.91
C ARG A 375 6.98 13.36 -6.05
N PRO A 376 6.25 13.54 -4.93
CA PRO A 376 4.85 13.92 -4.97
C PRO A 376 4.64 15.22 -5.77
N ILE A 377 3.60 15.26 -6.60
CA ILE A 377 3.26 16.44 -7.40
C ILE A 377 2.05 17.18 -6.82
N ASN A 378 2.03 18.51 -6.96
CA ASN A 378 0.90 19.33 -6.52
C ASN A 378 -0.33 19.09 -7.42
N THR A 379 -1.54 19.18 -6.85
CA THR A 379 -2.81 19.01 -7.59
C THR A 379 -2.95 19.97 -8.77
N SER A 380 -2.39 21.17 -8.69
CA SER A 380 -2.33 22.14 -9.80
C SER A 380 -1.52 21.65 -11.02
N ARG A 381 -0.79 20.53 -10.88
CA ARG A 381 0.03 19.89 -11.94
C ARG A 381 -0.59 18.61 -12.49
N TYR A 382 -1.73 18.16 -11.96
CA TYR A 382 -2.37 16.91 -12.41
C TYR A 382 -2.75 16.95 -13.89
N TRP A 383 -3.20 18.10 -14.41
CA TRP A 383 -3.48 18.26 -15.84
C TRP A 383 -2.25 18.01 -16.72
N GLN A 384 -1.07 18.41 -16.26
CA GLN A 384 0.18 18.26 -16.99
C GLN A 384 0.61 16.79 -16.99
N ALA A 385 0.51 16.12 -15.83
CA ALA A 385 0.77 14.68 -15.73
C ALA A 385 -0.25 13.85 -16.54
N ALA A 386 -1.53 14.21 -16.51
CA ALA A 386 -2.58 13.55 -17.29
C ALA A 386 -2.36 13.68 -18.79
N THR A 387 -2.01 14.87 -19.28
CA THR A 387 -1.72 15.08 -20.71
C THR A 387 -0.43 14.40 -21.15
N LEU A 388 0.56 14.27 -20.27
CA LEU A 388 1.75 13.45 -20.52
C LEU A 388 1.38 11.96 -20.70
N TRP A 389 0.54 11.41 -19.82
CA TRP A 389 0.03 10.04 -20.00
C TRP A 389 -0.80 9.86 -21.25
N ARG A 390 -1.67 10.83 -21.56
CA ARG A 390 -2.45 10.82 -22.81
C ARG A 390 -1.54 10.80 -24.04
N MET A 391 -0.41 11.51 -24.01
CA MET A 391 0.60 11.43 -25.08
C MET A 391 1.25 10.05 -25.12
N PHE A 392 1.71 9.53 -23.98
CA PHE A 392 2.36 8.21 -23.94
C PHE A 392 1.46 7.08 -24.43
N LEU A 393 0.16 7.15 -24.12
CA LEU A 393 -0.84 6.19 -24.57
C LEU A 393 -1.25 6.39 -26.02
N GLY A 394 -1.24 7.63 -26.52
CA GLY A 394 -1.72 7.97 -27.86
C GLY A 394 -0.65 7.95 -28.96
N GLN A 395 0.62 8.09 -28.63
CA GLN A 395 1.72 8.09 -29.61
C GLN A 395 2.42 6.72 -29.67
N PRO A 396 2.46 6.05 -30.83
CA PRO A 396 3.01 4.69 -30.95
C PRO A 396 4.48 4.54 -30.48
N SER A 397 5.30 5.57 -30.70
CA SER A 397 6.71 5.60 -30.27
C SER A 397 6.86 5.46 -28.75
N TYR A 398 5.98 6.10 -27.99
CA TYR A 398 5.97 6.03 -26.53
C TYR A 398 5.21 4.80 -26.03
N GLN A 399 4.03 4.53 -26.60
CA GLN A 399 3.14 3.45 -26.16
C GLN A 399 3.82 2.07 -26.17
N SER A 400 4.60 1.79 -27.23
CA SER A 400 5.28 0.50 -27.41
C SER A 400 6.31 0.18 -26.31
N LYS A 401 6.76 1.18 -25.56
CA LYS A 401 7.75 1.06 -24.48
C LYS A 401 7.17 1.20 -23.08
N LEU A 402 5.85 1.41 -22.93
CA LEU A 402 5.23 1.64 -21.62
C LEU A 402 5.40 0.48 -20.63
N LYS A 403 5.33 -0.76 -21.12
CA LYS A 403 5.59 -1.94 -20.28
C LYS A 403 7.02 -1.90 -19.73
N GLU A 404 7.99 -1.70 -20.62
CA GLU A 404 9.42 -1.65 -20.29
C GLU A 404 9.73 -0.48 -19.35
N LEU A 405 9.10 0.68 -19.53
CA LEU A 405 9.19 1.81 -18.60
C LEU A 405 8.78 1.39 -17.19
N LEU A 406 7.56 0.88 -17.03
CA LEU A 406 7.02 0.59 -15.70
C LEU A 406 7.80 -0.52 -14.98
N GLU A 407 8.31 -1.51 -15.72
CA GLU A 407 9.24 -2.52 -15.19
C GLU A 407 10.56 -1.90 -14.71
N ARG A 408 11.14 -0.95 -15.46
CA ARG A 408 12.36 -0.24 -15.08
C ARG A 408 12.16 0.65 -13.85
N LEU A 409 11.04 1.37 -13.76
CA LEU A 409 10.70 2.18 -12.58
C LEU A 409 10.58 1.28 -11.33
N ALA A 410 9.89 0.15 -11.45
CA ALA A 410 9.76 -0.80 -10.34
C ALA A 410 11.11 -1.39 -9.92
N ALA A 411 11.97 -1.77 -10.87
CA ALA A 411 13.32 -2.28 -10.58
C ALA A 411 14.25 -1.22 -9.97
N ALA A 412 14.07 0.05 -10.35
CA ALA A 412 14.78 1.18 -9.79
C ALA A 412 14.27 1.55 -8.37
N ASN A 413 13.08 1.06 -7.97
CA ASN A 413 12.37 1.50 -6.78
C ASN A 413 12.17 3.02 -6.75
N SER A 414 11.87 3.59 -7.91
CA SER A 414 11.72 5.03 -8.13
C SER A 414 10.85 5.27 -9.35
N THR A 415 10.05 6.34 -9.31
CA THR A 415 9.31 6.83 -10.48
C THR A 415 10.01 8.00 -11.18
N ASP A 416 11.29 8.23 -10.89
CA ASP A 416 12.14 9.18 -11.63
C ASP A 416 12.32 8.72 -13.08
N LEU A 417 11.80 9.51 -14.02
CA LEU A 417 11.83 9.20 -15.44
C LEU A 417 13.21 9.45 -16.08
N GLY A 418 14.00 10.37 -15.51
CA GLY A 418 15.23 10.88 -16.14
C GLY A 418 16.23 9.80 -16.55
N PRO A 419 16.61 8.87 -15.64
CA PRO A 419 17.52 7.77 -15.94
C PRO A 419 17.04 6.79 -17.02
N HIS A 420 15.77 6.88 -17.44
CA HIS A 420 15.14 5.93 -18.35
C HIS A 420 14.82 6.49 -19.74
N LEU A 421 14.90 7.81 -19.94
CA LEU A 421 14.55 8.44 -21.23
C LEU A 421 15.46 7.98 -22.37
N GLU A 422 16.78 8.10 -22.20
CA GLU A 422 17.74 7.73 -23.24
C GLU A 422 17.70 6.21 -23.52
N PRO A 423 17.74 5.31 -22.52
CA PRO A 423 17.67 3.87 -22.78
C PRO A 423 16.38 3.38 -23.45
N LEU A 424 15.25 4.06 -23.23
CA LEU A 424 13.95 3.62 -23.77
C LEU A 424 13.64 4.23 -25.14
N TRP A 425 13.95 5.52 -25.33
CA TRP A 425 13.49 6.30 -26.47
C TRP A 425 14.59 7.09 -27.19
N GLY A 426 15.85 7.03 -26.74
CA GLY A 426 16.93 7.85 -27.30
C GLY A 426 16.59 9.35 -27.22
N THR A 427 16.05 9.77 -26.07
CA THR A 427 15.52 11.12 -25.84
C THR A 427 15.97 11.67 -24.49
N ASN A 428 15.72 12.96 -24.28
CA ASN A 428 15.94 13.66 -23.01
C ASN A 428 14.72 14.51 -22.65
N PHE A 429 14.76 15.20 -21.51
CA PHE A 429 13.62 16.01 -21.05
C PHE A 429 13.26 17.16 -21.99
N ASP A 430 14.23 17.76 -22.67
CA ASP A 430 13.97 18.87 -23.60
C ASP A 430 13.18 18.38 -24.80
N LYS A 431 13.60 17.27 -25.41
CA LYS A 431 12.89 16.65 -26.53
C LYS A 431 11.53 16.10 -26.11
N LEU A 432 11.42 15.43 -24.96
CA LEU A 432 10.13 15.00 -24.41
C LEU A 432 9.17 16.19 -24.21
N THR A 433 9.68 17.32 -23.72
CA THR A 433 8.90 18.54 -23.53
C THR A 433 8.41 19.09 -24.87
N ALA A 434 9.27 19.13 -25.89
CA ALA A 434 8.90 19.56 -27.23
C ALA A 434 7.80 18.66 -27.83
N ASP A 435 7.96 17.33 -27.73
CA ASP A 435 6.97 16.36 -28.23
C ASP A 435 5.62 16.51 -27.52
N TRP A 436 5.63 16.71 -26.20
CA TRP A 436 4.42 16.92 -25.40
C TRP A 436 3.72 18.24 -25.74
N ARG A 437 4.47 19.32 -25.94
CA ARG A 437 3.89 20.61 -26.36
C ARG A 437 3.22 20.47 -27.72
N ALA A 438 3.91 19.88 -28.69
CA ALA A 438 3.36 19.64 -30.03
C ALA A 438 2.09 18.77 -29.96
N PHE A 439 2.09 17.72 -29.13
CA PHE A 439 0.91 16.91 -28.86
C PHE A 439 -0.25 17.74 -28.30
N CYS A 440 -0.01 18.56 -27.26
CA CYS A 440 -1.04 19.36 -26.65
C CYS A 440 -1.61 20.42 -27.61
N GLU A 441 -0.74 21.09 -28.37
CA GLU A 441 -1.14 22.04 -29.40
C GLU A 441 -1.98 21.39 -30.50
N GLN A 442 -1.70 20.14 -30.86
CA GLN A 442 -2.51 19.41 -31.83
C GLN A 442 -3.88 19.02 -31.25
N GLN A 443 -3.91 18.52 -30.02
CA GLN A 443 -5.11 17.95 -29.41
C GLN A 443 -6.10 19.00 -28.90
N PHE A 444 -5.62 20.12 -28.36
CA PHE A 444 -6.45 21.09 -27.63
C PHE A 444 -6.64 22.43 -28.38
N ARG A 445 -6.44 22.43 -29.70
CA ARG A 445 -6.61 23.62 -30.57
C ARG A 445 -8.01 23.78 -31.18
N ARG A 446 -8.87 22.75 -31.14
CA ARG A 446 -10.08 22.65 -31.97
C ARG A 446 -11.42 23.03 -31.31
N ASP A 447 -11.43 23.54 -30.09
CA ASP A 447 -12.68 23.88 -29.37
C ASP A 447 -13.05 25.38 -29.46
N GLU A 448 -12.77 26.03 -30.60
CA GLU A 448 -13.31 27.35 -30.98
C GLU A 448 -14.30 27.16 -32.13
#